data_AF-A0A916AB28-F1
#
_entry.id   AF-A0A916AB28-F1
#
_cell.length_a   1.000
_cell.length_b   1.000
_cell.length_c   1.000
_cell.angle_alpha   90.00
_cell.angle_beta   90.00
_cell.angle_gamma   90.00
#
_symmetry.space_group_name_H-M   'P 1'
#
loop_
_entity.id
_entity.type
_entity.pdbx_description
1 polymer ?
#
loop_
_entity_poly.entity_id
_entity_poly.type
_entity_poly.pdbx_seq_one_letter_code
_entity_poly.pdbx_strand_id
1 'polypeptide(L)'
;MVGPGRSQSAEPSRSFALNSSASNHENYDQPMKRAGGEIVKWTWLFSLMMLTCADAQAQACLKTSVMAPSPLMGNHGEIFRTAEGAIYEVVGSYEYLYAYYPEVTICPARGKMLVEGKTVGVQAVQPASRRAPLPTDKKKAEGRQEKPQASAAPITVLLRVRSCDYFIADGPQGYYLLEWYGGHDPDRGDGIYGQLGTYGFKDVLYDGGQEGRLYIDDYMLSKDRALEKLREKCR
;
A
#
# COMPACT_ATOMS: atom_id res chain seq x y z
N MET A 1 -29.32 5.91 -46.87
CA MET A 1 -30.64 5.35 -46.48
C MET A 1 -30.54 4.98 -45.00
N VAL A 2 -31.05 5.86 -44.14
CA VAL A 2 -30.97 5.77 -42.68
C VAL A 2 -32.34 5.32 -42.20
N GLY A 3 -32.41 4.15 -41.57
CA GLY A 3 -33.62 3.63 -40.92
C GLY A 3 -33.55 3.84 -39.40
N PRO A 4 -34.62 4.34 -38.75
CA PRO A 4 -34.65 4.55 -37.30
C PRO A 4 -35.26 3.34 -36.57
N GLY A 5 -34.66 2.96 -35.43
CA GLY A 5 -35.14 1.89 -34.55
C GLY A 5 -35.41 2.38 -33.12
N ARG A 6 -36.70 2.64 -32.85
CA ARG A 6 -37.41 2.79 -31.56
C ARG A 6 -37.02 1.68 -30.55
N SER A 7 -36.72 1.94 -29.26
CA SER A 7 -37.56 2.37 -28.10
C SER A 7 -37.95 1.22 -27.16
N GLN A 8 -38.06 1.54 -25.85
CA GLN A 8 -38.71 0.82 -24.72
C GLN A 8 -37.78 -0.18 -23.99
N SER A 9 -37.78 -0.36 -22.67
CA SER A 9 -38.63 0.02 -21.52
C SER A 9 -37.90 -0.50 -20.25
N ALA A 10 -37.64 0.30 -19.22
CA ALA A 10 -38.40 0.46 -17.97
C ALA A 10 -38.58 -0.79 -17.07
N GLU A 11 -37.95 -0.72 -15.88
CA GLU A 11 -38.36 -1.22 -14.53
C GLU A 11 -38.31 -2.73 -14.18
N PRO A 12 -38.35 -3.15 -12.88
CA PRO A 12 -38.12 -2.41 -11.62
C PRO A 12 -37.18 -3.10 -10.59
N SER A 13 -36.82 -2.28 -9.61
CA SER A 13 -36.34 -2.52 -8.24
C SER A 13 -36.86 -3.79 -7.54
N ARG A 14 -35.95 -4.54 -6.91
CA ARG A 14 -36.28 -5.49 -5.83
C ARG A 14 -35.38 -5.26 -4.61
N SER A 15 -35.94 -4.54 -3.64
CA SER A 15 -35.54 -4.53 -2.24
C SER A 15 -35.83 -5.90 -1.61
N PHE A 16 -34.83 -6.54 -1.02
CA PHE A 16 -35.02 -7.72 -0.18
C PHE A 16 -34.78 -7.41 1.29
N ALA A 17 -35.70 -7.96 2.08
CA ALA A 17 -36.01 -7.69 3.47
C ALA A 17 -34.88 -8.02 4.46
N LEU A 18 -34.86 -7.20 5.50
CA LEU A 18 -34.33 -7.49 6.82
C LEU A 18 -34.97 -8.78 7.37
N ASN A 19 -34.14 -9.70 7.86
CA ASN A 19 -34.61 -10.81 8.69
C ASN A 19 -34.12 -10.58 10.12
N SER A 20 -35.08 -10.33 11.01
CA SER A 20 -34.92 -10.16 12.45
C SER A 20 -35.83 -11.18 13.12
N SER A 21 -35.26 -12.10 13.90
CA SER A 21 -35.89 -13.10 14.78
C SER A 21 -34.76 -14.02 15.27
N ALA A 22 -34.70 -14.58 16.47
CA ALA A 22 -35.56 -14.64 17.64
C ALA A 22 -34.64 -15.14 18.79
N SER A 23 -34.64 -14.49 19.95
CA SER A 23 -35.05 -15.02 21.26
C SER A 23 -34.68 -16.47 21.59
N ASN A 24 -33.97 -16.67 22.71
CA ASN A 24 -34.20 -17.70 23.74
C ASN A 24 -33.35 -17.28 24.97
N HIS A 25 -33.95 -16.74 26.03
CA HIS A 25 -34.47 -17.46 27.20
C HIS A 25 -33.51 -18.53 27.73
N GLU A 26 -32.74 -18.18 28.77
CA GLU A 26 -32.46 -19.11 29.86
C GLU A 26 -32.47 -18.35 31.19
N ASN A 27 -33.47 -18.71 31.97
CA ASN A 27 -33.80 -18.28 33.30
C ASN A 27 -33.06 -19.22 34.26
N TYR A 28 -32.13 -18.71 35.06
CA TYR A 28 -31.57 -19.47 36.19
C TYR A 28 -31.90 -18.76 37.49
N ASP A 29 -32.93 -19.28 38.11
CA ASP A 29 -33.34 -19.06 39.48
C ASP A 29 -32.45 -19.93 40.38
N GLN A 30 -31.72 -19.31 41.32
CA GLN A 30 -31.14 -20.04 42.46
C GLN A 30 -31.19 -19.20 43.73
N PRO A 31 -31.70 -19.77 44.84
CA PRO A 31 -31.82 -19.07 46.11
C PRO A 31 -30.75 -19.48 47.13
N MET A 32 -30.56 -18.56 48.09
CA MET A 32 -29.97 -18.74 49.43
C MET A 32 -28.45 -18.97 49.51
N LYS A 33 -27.70 -18.64 50.57
CA LYS A 33 -27.99 -18.43 52.00
C LYS A 33 -27.03 -17.36 52.54
N ARG A 34 -27.51 -16.58 53.51
CA ARG A 34 -26.68 -15.82 54.45
C ARG A 34 -25.85 -16.78 55.30
N ALA A 35 -24.54 -16.57 55.35
CA ALA A 35 -23.70 -17.02 56.45
C ALA A 35 -22.58 -15.98 56.63
N GLY A 36 -22.60 -15.31 57.78
CA GLY A 36 -21.51 -14.45 58.22
C GLY A 36 -20.34 -15.26 58.73
N GLY A 37 -19.16 -14.65 58.72
CA GLY A 37 -17.97 -15.23 59.35
C GLY A 37 -16.68 -14.79 58.66
N GLU A 38 -15.96 -13.91 59.34
CA GLU A 38 -14.49 -13.80 59.30
C GLU A 38 -13.87 -13.15 58.06
N ILE A 39 -14.00 -11.83 58.09
CA ILE A 39 -13.07 -10.84 57.56
C ILE A 39 -11.67 -11.12 58.16
N VAL A 40 -10.60 -10.82 57.40
CA VAL A 40 -9.18 -10.86 57.81
C VAL A 40 -8.45 -12.18 57.50
N LYS A 41 -8.17 -12.47 56.21
CA LYS A 41 -6.92 -13.10 55.69
C LYS A 41 -6.96 -13.44 54.19
N TRP A 42 -7.55 -12.58 53.35
CA TRP A 42 -7.56 -12.75 51.89
C TRP A 42 -6.95 -11.55 51.12
N THR A 43 -6.16 -10.73 51.80
CA THR A 43 -5.48 -9.54 51.25
C THR A 43 -4.19 -9.85 50.47
N TRP A 44 -3.97 -11.09 50.03
CA TRP A 44 -2.91 -11.44 49.06
C TRP A 44 -3.45 -12.05 47.76
N LEU A 45 -4.76 -12.32 47.65
CA LEU A 45 -5.38 -12.87 46.44
C LEU A 45 -6.25 -11.85 45.67
N PHE A 46 -6.57 -10.70 46.27
CA PHE A 46 -7.32 -9.63 45.59
C PHE A 46 -6.45 -8.63 44.81
N SER A 47 -5.11 -8.71 44.89
CA SER A 47 -4.20 -7.89 44.08
C SER A 47 -3.85 -8.51 42.72
N LEU A 48 -4.44 -9.66 42.38
CA LEU A 48 -4.30 -10.36 41.09
C LEU A 48 -5.56 -10.18 40.21
N MET A 49 -6.37 -9.17 40.50
CA MET A 49 -7.53 -8.78 39.69
C MET A 49 -7.37 -7.33 39.21
N MET A 50 -6.14 -6.92 38.92
CA MET A 50 -5.86 -5.75 38.08
C MET A 50 -6.06 -6.15 36.61
N LEU A 51 -7.33 -6.18 36.24
CA LEU A 51 -7.90 -5.68 35.00
C LEU A 51 -6.87 -5.19 33.97
N THR A 52 -6.20 -6.12 33.28
CA THR A 52 -5.55 -5.80 32.02
C THR A 52 -6.64 -5.74 30.96
N CYS A 53 -7.23 -4.55 30.78
CA CYS A 53 -7.88 -4.23 29.51
C CYS A 53 -6.81 -4.43 28.43
N ALA A 54 -6.87 -5.58 27.75
CA ALA A 54 -6.15 -5.75 26.51
C ALA A 54 -6.75 -4.72 25.55
N ASP A 55 -6.02 -3.64 25.29
CA ASP A 55 -6.32 -2.72 24.21
C ASP A 55 -6.42 -3.57 22.95
N ALA A 56 -7.66 -3.80 22.51
CA ALA A 56 -7.94 -4.34 21.19
C ALA A 56 -7.53 -3.24 20.20
N GLN A 57 -6.23 -3.18 19.90
CA GLN A 57 -5.73 -2.39 18.78
C GLN A 57 -6.31 -3.01 17.53
N ALA A 58 -7.47 -2.52 17.12
CA ALA A 58 -7.95 -2.71 15.76
C ALA A 58 -6.81 -2.22 14.86
N GLN A 59 -6.13 -3.15 14.20
CA GLN A 59 -5.12 -2.83 13.20
C GLN A 59 -5.79 -1.87 12.21
N ALA A 60 -5.39 -0.61 12.24
CA ALA A 60 -6.14 0.46 11.60
C ALA A 60 -6.08 0.25 10.08
N CYS A 61 -7.15 -0.30 9.52
CA CYS A 61 -7.37 -0.28 8.10
C CYS A 61 -7.85 1.12 7.71
N LEU A 62 -7.28 1.69 6.66
CA LEU A 62 -7.64 3.00 6.14
C LEU A 62 -8.51 2.82 4.90
N LYS A 63 -9.65 3.51 4.87
CA LYS A 63 -10.44 3.68 3.65
C LYS A 63 -9.92 4.90 2.90
N THR A 64 -9.54 4.72 1.63
CA THR A 64 -8.99 5.77 0.76
C THR A 64 -9.34 5.50 -0.70
N SER A 65 -8.85 6.31 -1.64
CA SER A 65 -8.94 6.10 -3.08
C SER A 65 -7.54 6.08 -3.70
N VAL A 66 -7.36 5.28 -4.74
CA VAL A 66 -6.12 5.28 -5.54
C VAL A 66 -6.16 6.46 -6.51
N MET A 67 -5.13 7.29 -6.52
CA MET A 67 -5.01 8.47 -7.40
C MET A 67 -4.10 8.23 -8.60
N ALA A 68 -3.15 7.30 -8.49
CA ALA A 68 -2.23 6.96 -9.56
C ALA A 68 -1.69 5.53 -9.37
N PRO A 69 -1.35 4.79 -10.43
CA PRO A 69 -1.68 5.09 -11.82
C PRO A 69 -3.19 4.98 -12.06
N SER A 70 -3.67 5.56 -13.15
CA SER A 70 -5.06 5.45 -13.57
C SER A 70 -5.10 4.94 -15.02
N PRO A 71 -5.64 3.72 -15.28
CA PRO A 71 -6.28 2.81 -14.33
C PRO A 71 -5.29 2.01 -13.46
N LEU A 72 -5.75 1.50 -12.32
CA LEU A 72 -5.02 0.52 -11.49
C LEU A 72 -5.20 -0.89 -12.07
N MET A 73 -4.10 -1.57 -12.41
CA MET A 73 -4.14 -2.86 -13.09
C MET A 73 -4.27 -4.04 -12.13
N GLY A 74 -3.72 -3.94 -10.92
CA GLY A 74 -3.61 -5.03 -9.95
C GLY A 74 -2.44 -5.98 -10.21
N ASN A 75 -1.47 -5.58 -11.04
CA ASN A 75 -0.34 -6.43 -11.42
C ASN A 75 0.71 -6.49 -10.30
N HIS A 76 1.38 -7.64 -10.13
CA HIS A 76 2.50 -7.72 -9.20
C HIS A 76 3.60 -6.70 -9.55
N GLY A 77 4.07 -5.98 -8.53
CA GLY A 77 5.07 -4.92 -8.61
C GLY A 77 4.50 -3.59 -9.10
N GLU A 78 3.18 -3.47 -9.32
CA GLU A 78 2.57 -2.19 -9.65
C GLU A 78 2.60 -1.29 -8.43
N ILE A 79 3.18 -0.10 -8.58
CA ILE A 79 3.25 0.91 -7.53
C ILE A 79 2.11 1.89 -7.73
N PHE A 80 1.36 2.17 -6.68
CA PHE A 80 0.24 3.09 -6.70
C PHE A 80 0.28 4.08 -5.53
N ARG A 81 -0.35 5.22 -5.74
CA ARG A 81 -0.47 6.33 -4.79
C ARG A 81 -1.91 6.49 -4.34
N THR A 82 -2.12 6.70 -3.04
CA THR A 82 -3.43 6.98 -2.45
C THR A 82 -3.74 8.48 -2.42
N ALA A 83 -4.99 8.85 -2.14
CA ALA A 83 -5.43 10.23 -1.98
C ALA A 83 -4.68 10.99 -0.87
N GLU A 84 -4.14 10.29 0.13
CA GLU A 84 -3.31 10.88 1.19
C GLU A 84 -1.84 11.04 0.79
N GLY A 85 -1.46 10.56 -0.41
CA GLY A 85 -0.09 10.57 -0.89
C GLY A 85 0.77 9.43 -0.34
N ALA A 86 0.18 8.39 0.26
CA ALA A 86 0.92 7.17 0.57
C ALA A 86 1.19 6.38 -0.72
N ILE A 87 2.34 5.73 -0.79
CA ILE A 87 2.77 4.91 -1.92
C ILE A 87 2.84 3.45 -1.45
N TYR A 88 2.23 2.57 -2.24
CA TYR A 88 2.19 1.14 -2.01
C TYR A 88 2.58 0.39 -3.27
N GLU A 89 3.12 -0.81 -3.09
CA GLU A 89 3.39 -1.76 -4.15
C GLU A 89 2.44 -2.96 -4.03
N VAL A 90 1.92 -3.43 -5.16
CA VAL A 90 1.10 -4.64 -5.24
C VAL A 90 1.98 -5.89 -5.17
N VAL A 91 1.77 -6.73 -4.15
CA VAL A 91 2.60 -7.92 -3.89
C VAL A 91 1.77 -9.19 -4.02
N GLY A 92 2.26 -10.13 -4.84
CA GLY A 92 1.75 -11.51 -4.89
C GLY A 92 0.33 -11.70 -5.43
N SER A 93 -0.28 -10.69 -6.06
CA SER A 93 -1.60 -10.83 -6.68
C SER A 93 -1.51 -11.08 -8.19
N TYR A 94 -2.34 -12.01 -8.66
CA TYR A 94 -2.70 -12.19 -10.07
C TYR A 94 -4.12 -11.69 -10.37
N GLU A 95 -4.71 -10.95 -9.43
CA GLU A 95 -6.05 -10.40 -9.55
C GLU A 95 -6.01 -9.12 -10.39
N TYR A 96 -6.43 -9.25 -11.65
CA TYR A 96 -6.61 -8.10 -12.53
C TYR A 96 -7.81 -7.27 -12.04
N LEU A 97 -7.55 -6.01 -11.69
CA LEU A 97 -8.56 -5.10 -11.14
C LEU A 97 -9.13 -4.14 -12.20
N TYR A 98 -8.29 -3.59 -13.08
CA TYR A 98 -8.64 -2.56 -14.07
C TYR A 98 -9.71 -1.57 -13.59
N ALA A 99 -9.34 -0.71 -12.64
CA ALA A 99 -10.25 0.26 -12.05
C ALA A 99 -9.71 1.69 -12.13
N TYR A 100 -10.57 2.65 -12.46
CA TYR A 100 -10.24 4.07 -12.48
C TYR A 100 -10.57 4.70 -11.13
N TYR A 101 -9.55 5.21 -10.45
CA TYR A 101 -9.67 5.83 -9.13
C TYR A 101 -10.49 5.04 -8.09
N PRO A 102 -10.24 3.72 -7.91
CA PRO A 102 -11.06 2.89 -7.04
C PRO A 102 -11.01 3.35 -5.58
N GLU A 103 -12.14 3.23 -4.88
CA GLU A 103 -12.15 3.21 -3.42
C GLU A 103 -11.54 1.90 -2.91
N VAL A 104 -10.62 2.01 -1.97
CA VAL A 104 -9.88 0.89 -1.42
C VAL A 104 -9.84 0.93 0.10
N THR A 105 -9.80 -0.25 0.72
CA THR A 105 -9.54 -0.38 2.16
C THR A 105 -8.20 -1.05 2.35
N ILE A 106 -7.20 -0.29 2.79
CA ILE A 106 -5.82 -0.77 2.97
C ILE A 106 -5.61 -1.11 4.44
N CYS A 107 -5.13 -2.32 4.72
CA CYS A 107 -4.75 -2.79 6.04
C CYS A 107 -3.23 -3.06 6.04
N PRO A 108 -2.37 -2.05 6.28
CA PRO A 108 -0.91 -2.19 6.15
C PRO A 108 -0.34 -3.28 7.06
N ALA A 109 -0.84 -3.40 8.28
CA ALA A 109 -0.42 -4.42 9.25
C ALA A 109 -0.69 -5.86 8.77
N ARG A 110 -1.63 -6.03 7.82
CA ARG A 110 -1.99 -7.33 7.23
C ARG A 110 -1.40 -7.50 5.83
N GLY A 111 -0.72 -6.49 5.29
CA GLY A 111 -0.21 -6.48 3.92
C GLY A 111 -1.30 -6.69 2.87
N LYS A 112 -2.51 -6.19 3.12
CA LYS A 112 -3.70 -6.44 2.27
C LYS A 112 -4.46 -5.17 1.97
N MET A 113 -5.03 -5.11 0.78
CA MET A 113 -5.94 -4.09 0.31
C MET A 113 -7.20 -4.75 -0.22
N LEU A 114 -8.37 -4.16 0.04
CA LEU A 114 -9.64 -4.55 -0.56
C LEU A 114 -10.03 -3.53 -1.63
N VAL A 115 -10.29 -4.00 -2.85
CA VAL A 115 -10.72 -3.19 -3.99
C VAL A 115 -11.93 -3.86 -4.61
N GLU A 116 -13.08 -3.20 -4.60
CA GLU A 116 -14.34 -3.75 -5.17
C GLU A 116 -14.68 -5.17 -4.68
N GLY A 117 -14.39 -5.47 -3.41
CA GLY A 117 -14.60 -6.79 -2.81
C GLY A 117 -13.51 -7.83 -3.11
N LYS A 118 -12.55 -7.53 -3.99
CA LYS A 118 -11.35 -8.35 -4.23
C LYS A 118 -10.25 -7.99 -3.24
N THR A 119 -9.56 -9.00 -2.72
CA THR A 119 -8.42 -8.80 -1.80
C THR A 119 -7.11 -8.94 -2.55
N VAL A 120 -6.28 -7.90 -2.50
CA VAL A 120 -4.96 -7.81 -3.13
C VAL A 120 -3.88 -7.67 -2.06
N GLY A 121 -2.73 -8.31 -2.25
CA GLY A 121 -1.57 -8.13 -1.37
C GLY A 121 -0.89 -6.80 -1.67
N VAL A 122 -0.51 -6.06 -0.63
CA VAL A 122 0.18 -4.77 -0.78
C VAL A 122 1.27 -4.58 0.27
N GLN A 123 2.31 -3.84 -0.09
CA GLN A 123 3.39 -3.43 0.81
C GLN A 123 3.53 -1.91 0.78
N ALA A 124 3.66 -1.30 1.96
CA ALA A 124 3.93 0.14 2.05
C ALA A 124 5.36 0.43 1.57
N VAL A 125 5.48 1.37 0.64
CA VAL A 125 6.74 1.85 0.08
C VAL A 125 7.10 3.18 0.72
N GLN A 126 6.14 4.11 0.73
CA GLN A 126 6.25 5.40 1.42
C GLN A 126 4.95 5.68 2.18
N PRO A 127 4.98 5.90 3.51
CA PRO A 127 3.77 6.28 4.24
C PRO A 127 3.34 7.70 3.84
N ALA A 128 2.05 8.01 3.96
CA ALA A 128 1.56 9.37 3.77
C ALA A 128 2.30 10.34 4.70
N SER A 129 2.73 11.48 4.16
CA SER A 129 3.51 12.52 4.84
C SER A 129 2.79 13.17 6.05
N ARG A 130 1.52 12.82 6.34
CA ARG A 130 0.81 13.29 7.53
C ARG A 130 0.85 12.26 8.66
N ARG A 131 1.73 12.49 9.65
CA ARG A 131 1.68 11.99 11.04
C ARG A 131 0.98 10.62 11.21
N ALA A 132 1.40 9.60 10.47
CA ALA A 132 1.04 8.24 10.85
C ALA A 132 1.77 7.95 12.17
N PRO A 133 1.08 7.55 13.26
CA PRO A 133 1.75 7.14 14.48
C PRO A 133 2.72 6.00 14.14
N LEU A 134 4.00 6.24 14.43
CA LEU A 134 5.06 5.25 14.33
C LEU A 134 4.62 3.99 15.10
N PRO A 135 4.66 2.78 14.51
CA PRO A 135 4.52 1.56 15.29
C PRO A 135 5.82 1.36 16.07
N THR A 136 5.91 1.94 17.26
CA THR A 136 6.96 1.68 18.23
C THR A 136 6.68 0.36 18.94
N ASP A 137 6.81 -0.77 18.25
CA ASP A 137 6.88 -2.06 18.94
C ASP A 137 7.79 -3.02 18.17
N LYS A 138 9.07 -3.01 18.56
CA LYS A 138 10.04 -4.03 18.19
C LYS A 138 9.73 -5.32 18.94
N LYS A 139 8.88 -6.18 18.38
CA LYS A 139 8.88 -7.62 18.73
C LYS A 139 9.60 -8.41 17.65
N LYS A 140 10.78 -8.88 18.02
CA LYS A 140 11.66 -9.79 17.30
C LYS A 140 10.93 -11.11 17.04
N ALA A 141 10.30 -11.25 15.88
CA ALA A 141 9.81 -12.53 15.38
C ALA A 141 10.86 -13.10 14.42
N GLU A 142 11.69 -13.99 14.97
CA GLU A 142 12.66 -14.79 14.24
C GLU A 142 11.89 -15.98 13.64
N GLY A 143 11.54 -15.86 12.36
CA GLY A 143 10.78 -16.88 11.64
C GLY A 143 10.98 -16.67 10.15
N ARG A 144 11.94 -17.42 9.60
CA ARG A 144 12.26 -17.65 8.17
C ARG A 144 11.43 -16.80 7.18
N GLN A 145 11.86 -15.56 6.99
CA GLN A 145 11.35 -14.68 5.95
C GLN A 145 11.94 -15.14 4.61
N GLU A 146 11.07 -15.60 3.72
CA GLU A 146 11.32 -15.50 2.29
C GLU A 146 11.66 -14.04 2.02
N LYS A 147 12.92 -13.77 1.65
CA LYS A 147 13.44 -12.43 1.37
C LYS A 147 12.53 -11.80 0.32
N PRO A 148 11.69 -10.80 0.67
CA PRO A 148 10.93 -10.08 -0.34
C PRO A 148 11.97 -9.48 -1.27
N GLN A 149 11.94 -9.84 -2.56
CA GLN A 149 12.82 -9.25 -3.54
C GLN A 149 12.59 -7.75 -3.50
N ALA A 150 13.65 -7.03 -3.16
CA ALA A 150 13.63 -5.61 -2.85
C ALA A 150 13.34 -4.78 -4.11
N SER A 151 12.06 -4.55 -4.39
CA SER A 151 11.55 -3.46 -5.23
C SER A 151 11.07 -2.26 -4.39
N ALA A 152 11.08 -2.37 -3.06
CA ALA A 152 10.49 -1.36 -2.17
C ALA A 152 11.37 -0.14 -1.87
N ALA A 153 12.69 -0.18 -2.14
CA ALA A 153 13.55 0.99 -1.93
C ALA A 153 13.58 1.85 -3.20
N PRO A 154 13.37 3.18 -3.11
CA PRO A 154 13.49 4.05 -4.28
C PRO A 154 14.92 4.03 -4.81
N ILE A 155 15.07 4.20 -6.12
CA ILE A 155 16.37 4.61 -6.67
C ILE A 155 16.50 6.13 -6.51
N THR A 156 17.69 6.63 -6.22
CA THR A 156 17.89 8.07 -5.94
C THR A 156 18.63 8.75 -7.09
N VAL A 157 18.12 9.86 -7.60
CA VAL A 157 18.79 10.64 -8.64
C VAL A 157 20.11 11.21 -8.10
N LEU A 158 21.23 10.85 -8.72
CA LEU A 158 22.56 11.29 -8.30
C LEU A 158 23.12 12.43 -9.14
N LEU A 159 22.89 12.37 -10.46
CA LEU A 159 23.46 13.32 -11.40
C LEU A 159 22.46 13.62 -12.51
N ARG A 160 22.13 14.91 -12.65
CA ARG A 160 21.26 15.48 -13.67
C ARG A 160 22.02 16.58 -14.43
N VAL A 161 22.02 16.52 -15.75
CA VAL A 161 22.64 17.55 -16.61
C VAL A 161 21.51 18.37 -17.25
N ARG A 162 21.36 19.64 -16.89
CA ARG A 162 20.20 20.48 -17.28
C ARG A 162 19.92 20.57 -18.78
N SER A 163 20.92 20.35 -19.64
CA SER A 163 20.80 20.45 -21.09
C SER A 163 20.64 19.10 -21.80
N CYS A 164 20.44 18.00 -21.07
CA CYS A 164 20.42 16.65 -21.62
C CYS A 164 19.33 15.83 -20.93
N ASP A 165 18.49 15.09 -21.64
CA ASP A 165 17.40 14.34 -20.98
C ASP A 165 17.88 13.11 -20.20
N TYR A 166 19.15 12.74 -20.35
CA TYR A 166 19.76 11.63 -19.62
C TYR A 166 20.26 12.04 -18.23
N PHE A 167 20.13 11.12 -17.28
CA PHE A 167 20.59 11.27 -15.91
C PHE A 167 20.98 9.92 -15.29
N ILE A 168 21.68 9.98 -14.15
CA ILE A 168 22.10 8.79 -13.40
C ILE A 168 21.38 8.73 -12.07
N ALA A 169 20.87 7.54 -11.73
CA ALA A 169 20.33 7.23 -10.42
C ALA A 169 21.08 6.06 -9.75
N ASP A 170 21.12 6.07 -8.42
CA ASP A 170 21.64 4.99 -7.58
C ASP A 170 20.52 4.04 -7.19
N GLY A 171 20.70 2.74 -7.40
CA GLY A 171 19.72 1.75 -7.02
C GLY A 171 20.34 0.48 -6.45
N PRO A 172 19.50 -0.48 -6.01
CA PRO A 172 19.94 -1.62 -5.21
C PRO A 172 20.91 -2.58 -5.94
N GLN A 173 20.97 -2.52 -7.26
CA GLN A 173 21.81 -3.39 -8.09
C GLN A 173 22.97 -2.65 -8.78
N GLY A 174 23.15 -1.35 -8.51
CA GLY A 174 24.16 -0.50 -9.15
C GLY A 174 23.56 0.80 -9.70
N TYR A 175 24.29 1.43 -10.63
CA TYR A 175 23.86 2.68 -11.24
C TYR A 175 22.92 2.44 -12.42
N TYR A 176 21.95 3.32 -12.57
CA TYR A 176 20.96 3.33 -13.64
C TYR A 176 21.24 4.52 -14.55
N LEU A 177 21.19 4.30 -15.86
CA LEU A 177 21.18 5.35 -16.87
C LEU A 177 19.76 5.48 -17.41
N LEU A 178 19.17 6.64 -17.17
CA LEU A 178 17.75 6.91 -17.41
C LEU A 178 17.62 8.11 -18.34
N GLU A 179 16.62 8.10 -19.20
CA GLU A 179 16.23 9.23 -20.04
C GLU A 179 14.83 9.72 -19.62
N TRP A 180 14.69 11.02 -19.42
CA TRP A 180 13.42 11.65 -19.09
C TRP A 180 12.56 11.86 -20.33
N TYR A 181 11.29 11.45 -20.28
CA TYR A 181 10.34 11.57 -21.40
C TYR A 181 9.09 12.39 -21.07
N GLY A 182 8.93 12.86 -19.82
CA GLY A 182 7.82 13.72 -19.44
C GLY A 182 7.37 13.55 -17.99
N GLY A 183 6.45 14.43 -17.57
CA GLY A 183 5.97 14.52 -16.19
C GLY A 183 6.89 15.41 -15.34
N HIS A 184 7.14 15.01 -14.10
CA HIS A 184 8.07 15.69 -13.21
C HIS A 184 9.52 15.55 -13.71
N ASP A 185 10.25 16.69 -13.79
CA ASP A 185 11.67 16.73 -14.18
C ASP A 185 12.52 16.34 -12.97
N PRO A 186 13.31 15.25 -13.06
CA PRO A 186 14.04 14.71 -11.92
C PRO A 186 15.16 15.64 -11.45
N ASP A 187 15.13 16.00 -10.18
CA ASP A 187 16.20 16.73 -9.51
C ASP A 187 17.13 15.79 -8.73
N ARG A 188 18.36 16.24 -8.49
CA ARG A 188 19.32 15.48 -7.68
C ARG A 188 18.77 15.29 -6.26
N GLY A 189 18.70 14.04 -5.81
CA GLY A 189 18.18 13.64 -4.52
C GLY A 189 16.76 13.08 -4.57
N ASP A 190 16.05 13.21 -5.69
CA ASP A 190 14.70 12.66 -5.84
C ASP A 190 14.73 11.13 -5.77
N GLY A 191 13.86 10.56 -4.95
CA GLY A 191 13.54 9.13 -4.94
C GLY A 191 12.54 8.77 -6.03
N ILE A 192 12.86 7.73 -6.81
CA ILE A 192 12.04 7.22 -7.90
C ILE A 192 11.57 5.81 -7.54
N TYR A 193 10.25 5.62 -7.60
CA TYR A 193 9.57 4.37 -7.33
C TYR A 193 8.99 3.79 -8.63
N GLY A 194 9.25 2.51 -8.89
CA GLY A 194 8.67 1.77 -10.00
C GLY A 194 9.44 0.49 -10.32
N GLN A 195 9.01 -0.22 -11.37
CA GLN A 195 9.70 -1.41 -11.87
C GLN A 195 10.92 -1.02 -12.72
N LEU A 196 12.01 -0.64 -12.05
CA LEU A 196 13.18 -0.06 -12.70
C LEU A 196 14.24 -1.09 -13.11
N GLY A 197 14.09 -2.36 -12.74
CA GLY A 197 15.03 -3.44 -13.05
C GLY A 197 14.92 -4.04 -14.46
N THR A 198 14.35 -3.32 -15.43
CA THR A 198 14.15 -3.82 -16.81
C THR A 198 14.18 -2.68 -17.81
N TYR A 199 14.75 -2.91 -18.99
CA TYR A 199 14.81 -1.92 -20.09
C TYR A 199 13.43 -1.42 -20.55
N GLY A 200 13.42 -0.24 -21.17
CA GLY A 200 12.25 0.32 -21.84
C GLY A 200 11.54 1.42 -21.05
N PHE A 201 10.36 1.82 -21.56
CA PHE A 201 9.55 2.86 -20.93
C PHE A 201 8.94 2.38 -19.61
N LYS A 202 8.97 3.26 -18.60
CA LYS A 202 8.34 3.10 -17.31
C LYS A 202 7.58 4.35 -16.92
N ASP A 203 6.39 4.14 -16.40
CA ASP A 203 5.69 5.14 -15.60
C ASP A 203 6.17 4.98 -14.15
N VAL A 204 6.57 6.09 -13.55
CA VAL A 204 7.21 6.12 -12.23
C VAL A 204 6.51 7.14 -11.32
N LEU A 205 6.71 6.96 -10.03
CA LEU A 205 6.34 7.94 -9.01
C LEU A 205 7.61 8.50 -8.38
N TYR A 206 7.63 9.81 -8.14
CA TYR A 206 8.67 10.48 -7.38
C TYR A 206 8.25 10.66 -5.92
N ASP A 207 9.20 11.03 -5.06
CA ASP A 207 8.88 11.52 -3.72
C ASP A 207 7.84 12.65 -3.77
N GLY A 208 6.87 12.61 -2.85
CA GLY A 208 5.72 13.52 -2.89
C GLY A 208 4.65 13.13 -3.90
N GLY A 209 4.84 12.02 -4.62
CA GLY A 209 3.84 11.37 -5.45
C GLY A 209 3.70 11.96 -6.85
N GLN A 210 4.61 12.81 -7.29
CA GLN A 210 4.58 13.32 -8.65
C GLN A 210 4.82 12.18 -9.65
N GLU A 211 4.18 12.25 -10.82
CA GLU A 211 4.29 11.21 -11.83
C GLU A 211 5.33 11.59 -12.88
N GLY A 212 6.04 10.58 -13.39
CA GLY A 212 7.01 10.73 -14.46
C GLY A 212 6.97 9.58 -15.44
N ARG A 213 7.49 9.82 -16.63
CA ARG A 213 7.77 8.78 -17.61
C ARG A 213 9.26 8.77 -17.95
N LEU A 214 9.88 7.63 -17.76
CA LEU A 214 11.31 7.41 -17.99
C LEU A 214 11.53 6.30 -19.02
N TYR A 215 12.65 6.35 -19.72
CA TYR A 215 13.17 5.20 -20.46
C TYR A 215 14.43 4.68 -19.76
N ILE A 216 14.45 3.39 -19.45
CA ILE A 216 15.63 2.74 -18.88
C ILE A 216 16.53 2.28 -20.01
N ASP A 217 17.62 3.02 -20.22
CA ASP A 217 18.62 2.73 -21.24
C ASP A 217 19.62 1.68 -20.74
N ASP A 218 20.01 1.75 -19.46
CA ASP A 218 20.86 0.73 -18.83
C ASP A 218 20.74 0.71 -17.30
N TYR A 219 21.07 -0.44 -16.68
CA TYR A 219 21.02 -0.65 -15.24
C TYR A 219 22.10 -1.64 -14.77
N MET A 220 22.35 -1.69 -13.47
CA MET A 220 23.45 -2.47 -12.86
C MET A 220 24.85 -2.02 -13.32
N LEU A 221 24.99 -0.76 -13.69
CA LEU A 221 26.27 -0.21 -14.12
C LEU A 221 27.21 0.01 -12.93
N SER A 222 28.51 -0.05 -13.20
CA SER A 222 29.50 0.59 -12.34
C SER A 222 29.41 2.12 -12.50
N LYS A 223 29.88 2.85 -11.49
CA LYS A 223 29.91 4.31 -11.50
C LYS A 223 30.61 4.88 -12.74
N ASP A 224 31.77 4.34 -13.06
CA ASP A 224 32.58 4.83 -14.18
C ASP A 224 31.88 4.58 -15.53
N ARG A 225 31.25 3.41 -15.68
CA ARG A 225 30.51 3.08 -16.91
C ARG A 225 29.26 3.94 -17.08
N ALA A 226 28.55 4.24 -15.99
CA ALA A 226 27.40 5.13 -16.03
C ALA A 226 27.80 6.55 -16.46
N LEU A 227 28.91 7.09 -15.91
CA LEU A 227 29.42 8.41 -16.27
C LEU A 227 29.90 8.48 -17.73
N GLU A 228 30.57 7.42 -18.21
CA GLU A 228 31.00 7.34 -19.61
C GLU A 228 29.80 7.40 -20.56
N LYS A 229 28.79 6.54 -20.35
CA LYS A 229 27.59 6.52 -21.18
C LYS A 229 26.80 7.82 -21.13
N LEU A 230 26.68 8.44 -19.94
CA LEU A 230 26.02 9.74 -19.81
C LEU A 230 26.72 10.80 -20.69
N ARG A 231 28.06 10.84 -20.68
CA ARG A 231 28.81 11.76 -21.55
C ARG A 231 28.61 11.48 -23.02
N GLU A 232 28.47 10.22 -23.42
CA GLU A 232 28.20 9.84 -24.81
C GLU A 232 26.81 10.31 -25.27
N LYS A 233 25.79 10.17 -24.41
CA LYS A 233 24.40 10.56 -24.71
C LYS A 233 24.18 12.08 -24.69
N CYS A 234 24.96 12.82 -23.89
CA CYS A 234 24.82 14.27 -23.72
C CYS A 234 25.78 15.12 -24.56
N ARG A 235 26.33 14.56 -25.65
CA ARG A 235 27.21 15.27 -26.57
C ARG A 235 26.46 16.14 -27.58
#